data_AF-A0A962HTM3-F1
#
_entry.id   AF-A0A962HTM3-F1
#
_cell.length_a   1.000
_cell.length_b   1.000
_cell.length_c   1.000
_cell.angle_alpha   90.00
_cell.angle_beta   90.00
_cell.angle_gamma   90.00
#
_symmetry.space_group_name_H-M   'P 1'
#
loop_
_entity.id
_entity.type
_entity.pdbx_description
1 polymer ?
#
loop_
_entity_poly.entity_id
_entity_poly.type
_entity_poly.pdbx_seq_one_letter_code
_entity_poly.pdbx_strand_id
1 'polypeptide(L)'
;MTSFTANARCTSCARVVALLLLLVAGLARSDALDGTLEVRSAYINVNNGVYELYARIIYPANDAIAAALRDGLTLSFDLDVLVSRERRYWLNSDVVALTLRRELQFHTVSERYLVRDLPAGEPQSYATLDEALDALGKVEAWPIIIRSQLADDARYRISLRAGVRRGRLADALRAILFWSNDWHRESEWYSWALPQ
;
A
#
# COMPACT_ATOMS: atom_id res chain seq x y z
N MET A 1 28.51 -39.68 -61.04
CA MET A 1 27.22 -39.11 -61.47
C MET A 1 26.63 -38.35 -60.29
N THR A 2 26.50 -37.05 -60.45
CA THR A 2 26.02 -36.05 -59.49
C THR A 2 24.50 -36.10 -59.32
N SER A 3 24.00 -35.96 -58.09
CA SER A 3 22.73 -35.27 -57.85
C SER A 3 22.58 -34.83 -56.39
N PHE A 4 22.67 -33.50 -56.25
CA PHE A 4 22.12 -32.63 -55.21
C PHE A 4 20.61 -32.84 -55.04
N THR A 5 20.10 -32.78 -53.80
CA THR A 5 18.78 -32.23 -53.38
C THR A 5 18.51 -32.69 -51.94
N ALA A 6 17.94 -31.95 -51.00
CA ALA A 6 17.63 -30.54 -50.89
C ALA A 6 17.36 -30.31 -49.41
N ASN A 7 17.88 -29.22 -48.87
CA ASN A 7 17.71 -28.76 -47.51
C ASN A 7 16.21 -28.40 -47.29
N ALA A 8 15.42 -29.32 -46.74
CA ALA A 8 14.01 -29.08 -46.43
C ALA A 8 13.92 -28.17 -45.20
N ARG A 9 13.78 -26.87 -45.49
CA ARG A 9 13.72 -25.77 -44.55
C ARG A 9 12.65 -26.01 -43.48
N CYS A 10 13.10 -26.22 -42.24
CA CYS A 10 12.28 -26.23 -41.03
C CYS A 10 11.85 -24.80 -40.65
N THR A 11 11.23 -24.07 -41.57
CA THR A 11 10.78 -22.67 -41.37
C THR A 11 9.41 -22.56 -40.72
N SER A 12 8.64 -23.66 -40.66
CA SER A 12 7.28 -23.66 -40.10
C SER A 12 7.27 -23.73 -38.57
N CYS A 13 8.15 -24.53 -37.96
CA CYS A 13 8.24 -24.64 -36.49
C CYS A 13 8.71 -23.32 -35.85
N ALA A 14 9.64 -22.60 -36.49
CA ALA A 14 10.14 -21.31 -35.98
C ALA A 14 9.05 -20.22 -35.92
N ARG A 15 8.10 -20.23 -36.87
CA ARG A 15 6.99 -19.25 -36.91
C ARG A 15 5.93 -19.52 -35.85
N VAL A 16 5.63 -20.78 -35.56
CA VAL A 16 4.67 -21.15 -34.51
C VAL A 16 5.23 -20.83 -33.12
N VAL A 17 6.53 -21.09 -32.88
CA VAL A 17 7.20 -20.74 -31.63
C VAL A 17 7.28 -19.23 -31.43
N ALA A 18 7.57 -18.46 -32.50
CA ALA A 18 7.58 -17.00 -32.44
C ALA A 18 6.19 -16.40 -32.17
N LEU A 19 5.11 -16.99 -32.74
CA LEU A 19 3.74 -16.55 -32.51
C LEU A 19 3.28 -16.87 -31.07
N LEU A 20 3.69 -18.02 -30.52
CA LEU A 20 3.44 -18.39 -29.13
C LEU A 20 4.21 -17.50 -28.13
N LEU A 21 5.46 -17.12 -28.45
CA LEU A 21 6.24 -16.19 -27.63
C LEU A 21 5.66 -14.76 -27.64
N LEU A 22 5.10 -14.31 -28.77
CA LEU A 22 4.37 -13.03 -28.85
C LEU A 22 3.04 -13.05 -28.08
N LEU A 23 2.34 -14.19 -28.04
CA LEU A 23 1.12 -14.34 -27.25
C LEU A 23 1.40 -14.34 -25.73
N VAL A 24 2.53 -14.91 -25.31
CA VAL A 24 2.95 -14.93 -23.89
C VAL A 24 3.49 -13.56 -23.46
N ALA A 25 4.13 -12.80 -24.34
CA ALA A 25 4.59 -11.43 -24.06
C ALA A 25 3.44 -10.42 -23.91
N GLY A 26 2.27 -10.70 -24.49
CA GLY A 26 1.06 -9.88 -24.35
C GLY A 26 0.37 -10.00 -22.98
N LEU A 27 0.71 -11.03 -22.19
CA LEU A 27 0.32 -11.13 -20.78
C LEU A 27 1.32 -10.34 -19.91
N ALA A 28 1.55 -9.08 -20.25
CA ALA A 28 2.04 -8.13 -19.27
C ALA A 28 0.94 -8.04 -18.20
N ARG A 29 1.14 -8.71 -17.06
CA ARG A 29 0.26 -8.57 -15.90
C ARG A 29 0.21 -7.09 -15.55
N SER A 30 -0.90 -6.43 -15.86
CA SER A 30 -1.21 -5.12 -15.30
C SER A 30 -1.30 -5.32 -13.79
N ASP A 31 -0.37 -4.71 -13.06
CA ASP A 31 -0.40 -4.71 -11.59
C ASP A 31 -1.75 -4.10 -11.18
N ALA A 32 -2.52 -4.82 -10.36
CA ALA A 32 -3.86 -4.38 -9.98
C ALA A 32 -3.83 -3.09 -9.14
N LEU A 33 -2.65 -2.70 -8.63
CA LEU A 33 -2.43 -1.47 -7.88
C LEU A 33 -1.64 -0.42 -8.66
N ASP A 34 -1.59 -0.52 -10.00
CA ASP A 34 -0.87 0.47 -10.83
C ASP A 34 -1.30 1.93 -10.53
N GLY A 35 -0.32 2.83 -10.51
CA GLY A 35 -0.46 4.22 -10.05
C GLY A 35 0.45 4.62 -8.87
N THR A 36 0.54 5.92 -8.58
CA THR A 36 1.44 6.46 -7.55
C THR A 36 0.92 6.20 -6.14
N LEU A 37 1.70 5.46 -5.35
CA LEU A 37 1.54 5.37 -3.90
C LEU A 37 2.71 6.11 -3.24
N GLU A 38 2.46 7.32 -2.74
CA GLU A 38 3.51 8.14 -2.14
C GLU A 38 3.02 8.89 -0.89
N VAL A 39 3.92 9.02 0.09
CA VAL A 39 3.76 9.95 1.20
C VAL A 39 4.21 11.32 0.70
N ARG A 40 3.27 12.22 0.45
CA ARG A 40 3.57 13.59 -0.04
C ARG A 40 4.17 14.48 1.02
N SER A 41 3.62 14.42 2.23
CA SER A 41 4.11 15.19 3.35
C SER A 41 3.76 14.48 4.65
N ALA A 42 4.63 14.66 5.63
CA ALA A 42 4.37 14.23 7.00
C ALA A 42 5.09 15.19 7.95
N TYR A 43 4.41 15.59 9.02
CA TYR A 43 4.96 16.44 10.06
C TYR A 43 4.31 16.13 11.40
N ILE A 44 4.94 16.59 12.46
CA ILE A 44 4.45 16.42 13.83
C ILE A 44 4.02 17.77 14.37
N ASN A 45 2.89 17.79 15.05
CA ASN A 45 2.49 18.87 15.93
C ASN A 45 2.52 18.39 17.38
N VAL A 46 2.90 19.27 18.31
CA VAL A 46 2.88 18.95 19.74
C VAL A 46 1.70 19.66 20.37
N ASN A 47 0.78 18.89 20.93
CA ASN A 47 -0.42 19.39 21.56
C ASN A 47 -0.53 18.80 22.97
N ASN A 48 -0.46 19.64 24.01
CA ASN A 48 -0.53 19.21 25.42
C ASN A 48 0.45 18.06 25.79
N GLY A 49 1.65 18.05 25.20
CA GLY A 49 2.65 17.01 25.44
C GLY A 49 2.41 15.69 24.67
N VAL A 50 1.41 15.64 23.80
CA VAL A 50 1.18 14.56 22.83
C VAL A 50 1.76 14.99 21.49
N TYR A 51 2.57 14.11 20.90
CA TYR A 51 3.05 14.27 19.53
C TYR A 51 2.01 13.65 18.59
N GLU A 52 1.38 14.52 17.80
CA GLU A 52 0.35 14.18 16.84
C GLU A 52 0.94 14.17 15.43
N LEU A 53 0.75 13.08 14.70
CA LEU A 53 1.15 12.94 13.30
C LEU A 53 0.08 13.52 12.37
N TYR A 54 0.55 14.35 11.45
CA TYR A 54 -0.19 14.83 10.30
C TYR A 54 0.51 14.32 9.05
N ALA A 55 -0.23 13.67 8.15
CA ALA A 55 0.34 13.15 6.92
C ALA A 55 -0.63 13.30 5.75
N ARG A 56 -0.06 13.52 4.57
CA ARG A 56 -0.74 13.55 3.29
C ARG A 56 -0.16 12.44 2.42
N ILE A 57 -0.97 11.42 2.16
CA ILE A 57 -0.65 10.29 1.29
C ILE A 57 -1.49 10.41 0.02
N ILE A 58 -0.89 10.06 -1.11
CA ILE A 58 -1.60 9.81 -2.36
C ILE A 58 -1.68 8.30 -2.56
N TYR A 59 -2.91 7.81 -2.74
CA TYR A 59 -3.18 6.44 -3.11
C TYR A 59 -3.52 6.36 -4.60
N PRO A 60 -3.17 5.24 -5.27
CA PRO A 60 -3.55 5.03 -6.66
C PRO A 60 -5.09 4.93 -6.76
N ALA A 61 -5.67 5.70 -7.69
CA ALA A 61 -7.05 5.56 -8.11
C ALA A 61 -7.05 4.90 -9.49
N ASN A 62 -7.35 3.60 -9.54
CA ASN A 62 -7.35 2.83 -10.78
C ASN A 62 -8.64 2.00 -10.91
N ASP A 63 -8.93 1.58 -12.14
CA ASP A 63 -10.14 0.82 -12.44
C ASP A 63 -10.18 -0.54 -11.72
N ALA A 64 -9.02 -1.12 -11.44
CA ALA A 64 -8.93 -2.37 -10.70
C ALA A 64 -9.43 -2.21 -9.26
N ILE A 65 -9.01 -1.17 -8.53
CA ILE A 65 -9.49 -0.82 -7.19
C ILE A 65 -11.00 -0.56 -7.23
N ALA A 66 -11.47 0.21 -8.19
CA ALA A 66 -12.90 0.50 -8.34
C ALA A 66 -13.72 -0.78 -8.58
N ALA A 67 -13.27 -1.66 -9.48
CA ALA A 67 -13.91 -2.94 -9.76
C ALA A 67 -13.90 -3.86 -8.53
N ALA A 68 -12.76 -4.00 -7.87
CA ALA A 68 -12.63 -4.83 -6.68
C ALA A 68 -13.58 -4.40 -5.56
N LEU A 69 -13.68 -3.10 -5.31
CA LEU A 69 -14.62 -2.56 -4.32
C LEU A 69 -16.08 -2.85 -4.71
N ARG A 70 -16.44 -2.66 -5.98
CA ARG A 70 -17.79 -2.96 -6.49
C ARG A 70 -18.14 -4.45 -6.46
N ASP A 71 -17.15 -5.32 -6.61
CA ASP A 71 -17.27 -6.77 -6.45
C ASP A 71 -17.42 -7.19 -4.98
N GLY A 72 -17.46 -6.23 -4.05
CA GLY A 72 -17.67 -6.44 -2.63
C GLY A 72 -16.39 -6.73 -1.84
N LEU A 73 -15.22 -6.54 -2.45
CA LEU A 73 -13.96 -6.66 -1.71
C LEU A 73 -13.77 -5.44 -0.82
N THR A 74 -13.35 -5.68 0.42
CA THR A 74 -12.83 -4.63 1.30
C THR A 74 -11.33 -4.48 1.04
N LEU A 75 -10.84 -3.24 0.98
CA LEU A 75 -9.42 -2.92 0.92
C LEU A 75 -8.97 -2.36 2.26
N SER A 76 -7.79 -2.78 2.74
CA SER A 76 -7.16 -2.25 3.93
C SER A 76 -5.99 -1.33 3.56
N PHE A 77 -5.98 -0.16 4.16
CA PHE A 77 -4.95 0.86 4.05
C PHE A 77 -4.25 0.95 5.40
N ASP A 78 -2.98 0.59 5.42
CA ASP A 78 -2.16 0.61 6.62
C ASP A 78 -1.15 1.76 6.52
N LEU A 79 -0.98 2.48 7.63
CA LEU A 79 0.04 3.50 7.77
C LEU A 79 0.92 3.14 8.96
N ASP A 80 2.13 2.68 8.65
CA ASP A 80 3.12 2.26 9.64
C ASP A 80 3.98 3.46 10.06
N VAL A 81 4.06 3.69 11.36
CA VAL A 81 4.92 4.69 11.99
C VAL A 81 5.94 3.98 12.87
N LEU A 82 7.20 4.32 12.66
CA LEU A 82 8.32 3.91 13.50
C LEU A 82 8.98 5.13 14.11
N VAL A 83 9.06 5.17 15.43
CA VAL A 83 9.84 6.15 16.18
C VAL A 83 11.08 5.46 16.72
N SER A 84 12.25 5.83 16.22
CA SER A 84 13.52 5.24 16.60
C SER A 84 14.42 6.28 17.27
N ARG A 85 15.18 5.87 18.28
CA ARG A 85 16.20 6.73 18.90
C ARG A 85 17.49 6.63 18.09
N GLU A 86 18.01 7.77 17.64
CA GLU A 86 19.25 7.84 16.87
C GLU A 86 20.45 7.63 17.81
N ARG A 87 21.06 6.44 17.79
CA ARG A 87 22.27 6.11 18.58
C ARG A 87 23.45 5.80 17.65
N ARG A 88 24.65 6.31 17.99
CA ARG A 88 25.87 6.16 17.17
C ARG A 88 26.49 4.76 17.20
N TYR A 89 26.28 3.98 18.27
CA TYR A 89 27.09 2.77 18.54
C TYR A 89 26.32 1.49 18.92
N TRP A 90 24.99 1.53 19.03
CA TRP A 90 24.16 0.35 19.32
C TRP A 90 23.00 0.27 18.34
N LEU A 91 22.55 -0.96 18.02
CA LEU A 91 21.34 -1.24 17.23
C LEU A 91 20.23 -0.27 17.63
N ASN A 92 19.61 0.40 16.65
CA ASN A 92 18.47 1.27 16.88
C ASN A 92 17.40 0.45 17.60
N SER A 93 17.08 0.81 18.84
CA SER A 93 15.92 0.26 19.53
C SER A 93 14.72 1.09 19.10
N ASP A 94 13.79 0.46 18.38
CA ASP A 94 12.50 1.08 18.10
C ASP A 94 11.83 1.44 19.43
N VAL A 95 11.54 2.72 19.61
CA VAL A 95 10.95 3.26 20.83
C VAL A 95 9.46 2.98 20.81
N VAL A 96 8.85 3.15 19.62
CA VAL A 96 7.44 2.90 19.36
C VAL A 96 7.26 2.47 17.90
N ALA A 97 6.41 1.46 17.69
CA ALA A 97 5.91 1.05 16.38
C ALA A 97 4.38 1.03 16.44
N LEU A 98 3.72 1.81 15.57
CA LEU A 98 2.27 1.92 15.48
C LEU A 98 1.81 1.74 14.05
N THR A 99 0.63 1.14 13.89
CA THR A 99 -0.03 1.01 12.58
C THR A 99 -1.43 1.57 12.68
N LEU A 100 -1.72 2.61 11.91
CA LEU A 100 -3.08 3.08 11.69
C LEU A 100 -3.69 2.26 10.56
N ARG A 101 -4.77 1.54 10.85
CA ARG A 101 -5.47 0.74 9.85
C ARG A 101 -6.81 1.33 9.52
N ARG A 102 -7.06 1.47 8.22
CA ARG A 102 -8.33 1.96 7.69
C ARG A 102 -8.84 1.03 6.61
N GLU A 103 -10.14 0.91 6.50
CA GLU A 103 -10.80 0.04 5.52
C GLU A 103 -11.65 0.85 4.57
N LEU A 104 -11.63 0.45 3.31
CA LEU A 104 -12.49 0.98 2.25
C LEU A 104 -13.35 -0.15 1.70
N GLN A 105 -14.64 0.09 1.60
CA GLN A 105 -15.58 -0.83 0.96
C GLN A 105 -16.64 -0.05 0.18
N PHE A 106 -17.23 -0.67 -0.84
CA PHE A 106 -18.37 -0.10 -1.54
C PHE A 106 -19.68 -0.72 -1.02
N HIS A 107 -20.66 0.12 -0.71
CA HIS A 107 -21.97 -0.31 -0.27
C HIS A 107 -22.95 -0.24 -1.44
N THR A 108 -23.30 -1.40 -1.99
CA THR A 108 -24.06 -1.53 -3.26
C THR A 108 -25.47 -0.94 -3.19
N VAL A 109 -26.16 -1.02 -2.06
CA VAL A 109 -27.54 -0.53 -1.92
C VAL A 109 -27.62 0.99 -1.90
N SER A 110 -26.64 1.64 -1.26
CA SER A 110 -26.59 3.11 -1.18
C SER A 110 -25.71 3.73 -2.27
N GLU A 111 -24.99 2.91 -3.02
CA GLU A 111 -23.99 3.29 -4.01
C GLU A 111 -22.91 4.24 -3.44
N ARG A 112 -22.49 4.00 -2.19
CA ARG A 112 -21.49 4.85 -1.51
C ARG A 112 -20.23 4.10 -1.13
N TYR A 113 -19.11 4.81 -1.12
CA TYR A 113 -17.86 4.33 -0.59
C TYR A 113 -17.82 4.59 0.92
N LEU A 114 -17.49 3.57 1.70
CA LEU A 114 -17.41 3.64 3.15
C LEU A 114 -15.95 3.49 3.59
N VAL A 115 -15.45 4.50 4.28
CA VAL A 115 -14.14 4.51 4.93
C VAL A 115 -14.34 4.28 6.42
N ARG A 116 -13.58 3.38 7.03
CA ARG A 116 -13.64 3.11 8.47
C ARG A 116 -12.26 3.00 9.08
N ASP A 117 -12.05 3.72 10.18
CA ASP A 117 -10.84 3.58 10.99
C ASP A 117 -10.99 2.42 11.97
N LEU A 118 -10.00 1.54 12.06
CA LEU A 118 -10.02 0.41 12.98
C LEU A 118 -9.28 0.73 14.29
N PRO A 119 -9.73 0.17 15.44
CA PRO A 119 -10.77 -0.86 15.58
C PRO A 119 -12.22 -0.35 15.72
N ALA A 120 -12.44 0.93 16.03
CA ALA A 120 -13.74 1.43 16.49
C ALA A 120 -14.17 2.79 15.91
N GLY A 121 -13.59 3.21 14.78
CA GLY A 121 -13.99 4.43 14.09
C GLY A 121 -15.37 4.30 13.45
N GLU A 122 -16.13 5.40 13.46
CA GLU A 122 -17.40 5.46 12.74
C GLU A 122 -17.16 5.45 11.22
N PRO A 123 -17.93 4.67 10.44
CA PRO A 123 -17.82 4.69 8.99
C PRO A 123 -18.22 6.05 8.41
N GLN A 124 -17.33 6.63 7.62
CA GLN A 124 -17.58 7.85 6.84
C GLN A 124 -17.96 7.47 5.41
N SER A 125 -18.91 8.20 4.82
CA SER A 125 -19.51 7.81 3.53
C SER A 125 -19.33 8.86 2.43
N TYR A 126 -18.73 8.43 1.33
CA TYR A 126 -18.36 9.28 0.19
C TYR A 126 -19.11 8.89 -1.08
N ALA A 127 -19.33 9.86 -1.97
CA ALA A 127 -20.06 9.62 -3.22
C ALA A 127 -19.15 9.03 -4.30
N THR A 128 -17.86 9.39 -4.29
CA THR A 128 -16.90 8.94 -5.30
C THR A 128 -15.71 8.21 -4.68
N LEU A 129 -15.03 7.40 -5.49
CA LEU A 129 -13.81 6.71 -5.07
C LEU A 129 -12.71 7.73 -4.75
N ASP A 130 -12.58 8.79 -5.55
CA ASP A 130 -11.55 9.80 -5.37
C ASP A 130 -11.72 10.55 -4.05
N GLU A 131 -12.96 10.91 -3.67
CA GLU A 131 -13.25 11.51 -2.36
C GLU A 131 -12.87 10.57 -1.20
N ALA A 132 -13.19 9.28 -1.33
CA ALA A 132 -12.85 8.30 -0.31
C ALA A 132 -11.34 8.09 -0.19
N LEU A 133 -10.62 8.02 -1.32
CA LEU A 133 -9.16 7.91 -1.35
C LEU A 133 -8.47 9.19 -0.86
N ASP A 134 -9.03 10.37 -1.13
CA ASP A 134 -8.52 11.62 -0.57
C ASP A 134 -8.72 11.66 0.95
N ALA A 135 -9.88 11.25 1.46
CA ALA A 135 -10.10 11.13 2.90
C ALA A 135 -9.13 10.12 3.55
N LEU A 136 -8.94 8.95 2.92
CA LEU A 136 -7.95 7.96 3.34
C LEU A 136 -6.52 8.51 3.26
N GLY A 137 -6.19 9.34 2.30
CA GLY A 137 -4.84 9.91 2.21
C GLY A 137 -4.58 10.98 3.28
N LYS A 138 -5.62 11.50 3.93
CA LYS A 138 -5.52 12.54 4.95
C LYS A 138 -5.40 11.88 6.31
N VAL A 139 -4.34 12.23 7.04
CA VAL A 139 -4.17 11.85 8.46
C VAL A 139 -3.99 13.12 9.25
N GLU A 140 -4.84 13.32 10.25
CA GLU A 140 -4.86 14.50 11.09
C GLU A 140 -4.86 14.08 12.55
N ALA A 141 -4.06 14.78 13.36
CA ALA A 141 -4.04 14.66 14.81
C ALA A 141 -3.86 13.21 15.32
N TRP A 142 -3.15 12.32 14.61
CA TRP A 142 -3.01 10.93 15.06
C TRP A 142 -1.97 10.84 16.19
N PRO A 143 -2.36 10.52 17.45
CA PRO A 143 -1.42 10.49 18.56
C PRO A 143 -0.45 9.31 18.42
N ILE A 144 0.84 9.61 18.29
CA ILE A 144 1.87 8.57 18.10
C ILE A 144 2.76 8.34 19.32
N ILE A 145 3.04 9.38 20.11
CA ILE A 145 3.89 9.29 21.29
C ILE A 145 3.59 10.42 22.26
N ILE A 146 3.76 10.18 23.57
CA ILE A 146 3.68 11.22 24.61
C ILE A 146 5.08 11.64 25.05
N ARG A 147 5.26 12.90 25.45
CA ARG A 147 6.57 13.44 25.85
C ARG A 147 7.26 12.64 26.96
N SER A 148 6.50 12.06 27.89
CA SER A 148 7.06 11.24 28.99
C SER A 148 7.69 9.92 28.53
N GLN A 149 7.43 9.48 27.29
CA GLN A 149 8.08 8.31 26.68
C GLN A 149 9.41 8.67 25.98
N LEU A 150 9.72 9.95 25.85
CA LEU A 150 10.95 10.45 25.24
C LEU A 150 11.96 10.84 26.34
N ALA A 151 13.23 10.58 26.06
CA ALA A 151 14.35 11.04 26.87
C ALA A 151 14.78 12.43 26.37
N ASP A 152 14.97 13.38 27.30
CA ASP A 152 15.26 14.78 26.98
C ASP A 152 16.61 15.00 26.27
N ASP A 153 17.55 14.03 26.36
CA ASP A 153 18.89 14.10 25.78
C ASP A 153 19.03 13.35 24.44
N ALA A 154 17.91 12.89 23.89
CA ALA A 154 17.90 11.97 22.76
C ALA A 154 17.38 12.63 21.48
N ARG A 155 18.01 12.27 20.36
CA ARG A 155 17.48 12.57 19.02
C ARG A 155 16.63 11.39 18.56
N TYR A 156 15.46 11.70 18.03
CA TYR A 156 14.51 10.72 17.53
C TYR A 156 14.31 10.91 16.03
N ARG A 157 14.15 9.79 15.33
CA ARG A 157 13.81 9.75 13.92
C ARG A 157 12.46 9.07 13.77
N ILE A 158 11.57 9.73 13.03
CA ILE A 158 10.28 9.18 12.64
C ILE A 158 10.41 8.66 11.23
N SER A 159 9.88 7.46 10.98
CA SER A 159 9.74 6.88 9.65
C SER A 159 8.29 6.50 9.43
N LEU A 160 7.77 6.84 8.25
CA LEU A 160 6.39 6.62 7.86
C LEU A 160 6.36 5.80 6.58
N ARG A 161 5.44 4.84 6.50
CA ARG A 161 5.20 4.06 5.28
C ARG A 161 3.72 3.78 5.11
N ALA A 162 3.21 4.05 3.92
CA ALA A 162 1.84 3.73 3.56
C ALA A 162 1.79 2.38 2.83
N GLY A 163 0.74 1.61 3.07
CA GLY A 163 0.51 0.33 2.44
C GLY A 163 -0.95 0.16 2.06
N VAL A 164 -1.18 -0.50 0.93
CA VAL A 164 -2.50 -0.92 0.48
C VAL A 164 -2.47 -2.44 0.34
N ARG A 165 -3.50 -3.09 0.87
CA ARG A 165 -3.69 -4.52 0.69
C ARG A 165 -5.16 -4.87 0.58
N ARG A 166 -5.47 -6.00 -0.02
CA ARG A 166 -6.81 -6.59 0.11
C ARG A 166 -7.12 -6.86 1.60
N GLY A 167 -8.33 -6.51 2.01
CA GLY A 167 -8.82 -6.61 3.37
C GLY A 167 -8.73 -8.03 3.93
N ARG A 168 -8.70 -8.14 5.26
CA ARG A 168 -8.35 -9.36 5.97
C ARG A 168 -9.32 -10.51 5.65
N LEU A 169 -8.85 -11.45 4.85
CA LEU A 169 -9.18 -12.86 5.07
C LEU A 169 -8.52 -13.28 6.39
N ALA A 170 -9.20 -14.09 7.22
CA ALA A 170 -8.59 -14.69 8.41
C ALA A 170 -7.25 -15.33 8.03
N ASP A 171 -6.22 -15.21 8.88
CA ASP A 171 -4.86 -15.66 8.58
C ASP A 171 -4.81 -17.15 8.15
N ALA A 172 -5.72 -17.97 8.69
CA ALA A 172 -5.91 -19.37 8.30
C ALA A 172 -6.39 -19.56 6.85
N LEU A 173 -7.20 -18.65 6.31
CA LEU A 173 -7.68 -18.71 4.92
C LEU A 173 -6.61 -18.23 3.92
N ARG A 174 -5.64 -17.41 4.36
CA ARG A 174 -4.52 -17.00 3.50
C ARG A 174 -3.62 -18.17 3.11
N ALA A 175 -3.47 -19.16 3.99
CA ALA A 175 -2.70 -20.37 3.72
C ALA A 175 -3.31 -21.25 2.62
N ILE A 176 -4.59 -21.05 2.27
CA ILE A 176 -5.32 -21.84 1.27
C ILE A 176 -5.37 -21.11 -0.09
N LEU A 177 -5.25 -19.77 -0.09
CA LEU A 177 -5.33 -18.95 -1.29
C LEU A 177 -3.95 -18.45 -1.73
N PHE A 178 -3.23 -19.30 -2.45
CA PHE A 178 -1.96 -18.98 -3.14
C PHE A 178 -2.14 -18.09 -4.38
N TRP A 179 -3.36 -17.59 -4.61
CA TRP A 179 -3.74 -16.84 -5.81
C TRP A 179 -3.87 -15.35 -5.46
N SER A 180 -3.09 -14.51 -6.16
CA SER A 180 -3.05 -13.03 -6.14
C SER A 180 -2.16 -12.36 -5.06
N ASN A 181 -0.84 -12.39 -5.29
CA ASN A 181 0.13 -11.44 -4.71
C ASN A 181 0.02 -10.03 -5.34
N ASP A 182 -0.83 -9.83 -6.36
CA ASP A 182 -0.93 -8.58 -7.12
C ASP A 182 -1.71 -7.47 -6.38
N TRP A 183 -2.15 -7.72 -5.14
CA TRP A 183 -3.00 -6.81 -4.35
C TRP A 183 -2.33 -6.34 -3.06
N HIS A 184 -1.00 -6.22 -3.06
CA HIS A 184 -0.24 -5.61 -1.98
C HIS A 184 0.79 -4.64 -2.55
N ARG A 185 0.72 -3.37 -2.11
CA ARG A 185 1.68 -2.33 -2.49
C ARG A 185 2.02 -1.51 -1.27
N GLU A 186 3.31 -1.24 -1.08
CA GLU A 186 3.82 -0.38 -0.02
C GLU A 186 4.59 0.79 -0.63
N SER A 187 4.58 1.93 0.03
CA SER A 187 5.40 3.07 -0.32
C SER A 187 6.84 2.86 0.14
N GLU A 188 7.74 3.68 -0.37
CA GLU A 188 9.04 3.88 0.26
C GLU A 188 8.88 4.51 1.66
N TRP A 189 9.89 4.34 2.50
CA TRP A 189 9.94 4.96 3.83
C TRP A 189 10.19 6.46 3.71
N TYR A 190 9.30 7.26 4.28
CA TYR A 190 9.48 8.71 4.44
C TYR A 190 9.97 8.99 5.87
N SER A 191 11.21 9.45 6.02
CA SER A 191 11.83 9.65 7.34
C SER A 191 12.28 11.08 7.59
N TRP A 192 12.08 11.58 8.82
CA TRP A 192 12.54 12.89 9.26
C TRP A 192 12.93 12.89 10.74
N ALA A 193 13.69 13.90 11.17
CA ALA A 193 14.03 14.08 12.57
C ALA A 193 12.84 14.69 13.34
N LEU A 194 12.57 14.17 14.54
CA LEU A 194 11.56 14.74 15.41
C LEU A 194 12.00 16.14 15.87
N PRO A 195 11.19 17.20 15.68
CA PRO A 195 11.48 18.53 16.23
C PRO A 195 11.51 18.45 17.77
N GLN A 196 12.54 19.02 18.39
CA GLN A 196 12.72 19.04 19.85
C GLN A 196 11.99 20.19 20.52
#